data_AF-A0A4Q3XVU6-F1
#
_entry.id   AF-A0A4Q3XVU6-F1
#
_cell.length_a   1.000
_cell.length_b   1.000
_cell.length_c   1.000
_cell.angle_alpha   90.00
_cell.angle_beta   90.00
_cell.angle_gamma   90.00
#
_symmetry.space_group_name_H-M   'P 1'
#
loop_
_entity.id
_entity.type
_entity.pdbx_description
1 polymer ?
#
loop_
_entity_poly.entity_id
_entity_poly.type
_entity_poly.pdbx_seq_one_letter_code
_entity_poly.pdbx_strand_id
1 'polypeptide(L)'
;MRYLALLAALISTPVLAQTAPPTPISPIEAVDPMIGTGGEGHTFPGAVAPFGMVQLSPDTDATCEIRACYGHAAGYRYDDPTIQGFSHTHFSGAGHS
;
A
#
# COMPACT_ATOMS: atom_id res chain seq x y z
N MET A 1 -32.75 -32.74 41.55
CA MET A 1 -32.51 -31.39 40.96
C MET A 1 -31.03 -31.00 40.76
N ARG A 2 -30.04 -31.53 41.50
CA ARG A 2 -28.62 -31.09 41.36
C ARG A 2 -27.96 -31.44 40.02
N TYR A 3 -28.41 -32.48 39.32
CA TYR A 3 -27.86 -32.89 38.02
C TYR A 3 -28.41 -32.09 36.82
N LEU A 4 -29.60 -31.49 36.92
CA LEU A 4 -30.17 -30.69 35.83
C LEU A 4 -29.39 -29.37 35.60
N ALA A 5 -28.87 -28.76 36.68
CA ALA A 5 -28.06 -27.54 36.58
C ALA A 5 -26.69 -27.78 35.91
N LEU A 6 -26.11 -28.98 36.11
CA LEU A 6 -24.84 -29.38 35.49
C LEU A 6 -25.00 -29.65 33.98
N LEU A 7 -26.12 -30.21 33.54
CA LEU A 7 -26.41 -30.43 32.12
C LEU A 7 -26.64 -29.12 31.35
N ALA A 8 -27.27 -28.12 31.97
CA ALA A 8 -27.45 -26.80 31.33
C ALA A 8 -26.11 -26.07 31.12
N ALA A 9 -25.17 -26.18 32.06
CA ALA A 9 -23.85 -25.56 31.97
C ALA A 9 -22.95 -26.19 30.88
N LEU A 10 -23.13 -27.48 30.57
CA LEU A 10 -22.37 -28.18 29.51
C LEU A 10 -22.84 -27.85 28.09
N ILE A 11 -24.05 -27.32 27.92
CA ILE A 11 -24.61 -26.98 26.60
C ILE A 11 -24.32 -25.52 26.22
N SER A 12 -23.98 -24.65 27.19
CA SER A 12 -23.65 -23.24 26.94
C SER A 12 -22.20 -22.97 26.52
N THR A 13 -21.28 -23.93 26.69
CA THR A 13 -19.85 -23.74 26.39
C THR A 13 -19.43 -23.74 24.92
N PRO A 14 -20.09 -24.42 23.95
CA PRO A 14 -19.63 -24.37 22.56
C PRO A 14 -20.04 -23.09 21.82
N VAL A 15 -21.01 -22.32 22.34
CA VAL A 15 -21.51 -21.09 21.68
C VAL A 15 -20.51 -19.93 21.77
N LEU A 16 -19.67 -19.90 22.80
CA LEU A 16 -18.61 -18.88 22.94
C LEU A 16 -17.34 -19.19 22.13
N ALA A 17 -17.25 -20.39 21.52
CA ALA A 17 -16.07 -20.83 20.77
C ALA A 17 -16.17 -20.57 19.25
N GLN A 18 -17.28 -20.03 18.76
CA GLN A 18 -17.44 -19.71 17.34
C GLN A 18 -16.81 -18.34 17.03
N THR A 19 -15.48 -18.28 16.97
CA THR A 19 -14.78 -17.15 16.35
C THR A 19 -15.03 -17.20 14.85
N ALA A 20 -15.55 -16.12 14.27
CA ALA A 20 -15.61 -16.01 12.81
C ALA A 20 -14.19 -16.22 12.24
N PRO A 21 -14.02 -16.99 11.16
CA PRO A 21 -12.72 -17.08 10.50
C PRO A 21 -12.27 -15.67 10.12
N PRO A 22 -10.98 -15.34 10.28
CA PRO A 22 -10.47 -14.03 9.88
C PRO A 22 -10.83 -13.80 8.42
N THR A 23 -11.43 -12.65 8.13
CA THR A 23 -11.72 -12.26 6.76
C THR A 23 -10.42 -12.29 5.97
N PRO A 24 -10.35 -13.05 4.86
CA PRO A 24 -9.15 -13.06 4.03
C PRO A 24 -8.86 -11.64 3.56
N ILE A 25 -7.62 -11.17 3.74
CA ILE A 25 -7.18 -9.89 3.20
C ILE A 25 -7.36 -9.95 1.69
N SER A 26 -8.08 -8.98 1.12
CA SER A 26 -8.22 -8.94 -0.33
C SER A 26 -6.87 -8.61 -0.99
N PRO A 27 -6.60 -9.10 -2.21
CA PRO A 27 -5.34 -8.78 -2.89
C PRO A 27 -5.09 -7.27 -3.03
N ILE A 28 -6.14 -6.46 -3.07
CA ILE A 28 -6.05 -5.00 -3.17
C ILE A 28 -5.57 -4.39 -1.84
N GLU A 29 -6.10 -4.86 -0.71
CA GLU A 29 -5.69 -4.40 0.62
C GLU A 29 -4.28 -4.86 1.00
N ALA A 30 -3.75 -5.87 0.31
CA ALA A 30 -2.37 -6.34 0.51
C ALA A 30 -1.32 -5.45 -0.20
N VAL A 31 -1.72 -4.50 -1.04
CA VAL A 31 -0.81 -3.62 -1.79
C VAL A 31 -0.59 -2.31 -1.04
N ASP A 32 0.69 -1.96 -0.85
CA ASP A 32 1.12 -0.63 -0.37
C ASP A 32 1.97 0.07 -1.46
N PRO A 33 1.41 1.08 -2.15
CA PRO A 33 2.13 1.84 -3.18
C PRO A 33 3.32 2.66 -2.66
N MET A 34 3.45 2.82 -1.34
CA MET A 34 4.56 3.57 -0.75
C MET A 34 5.85 2.74 -0.71
N ILE A 35 5.75 1.41 -0.82
CA ILE A 35 6.93 0.53 -0.84
C ILE A 35 7.77 0.83 -2.10
N GLY A 36 9.04 1.16 -1.88
CA GLY A 36 10.00 1.49 -2.95
C GLY A 36 10.05 2.97 -3.34
N THR A 37 9.23 3.82 -2.72
CA THR A 37 9.21 5.27 -2.99
C THR A 37 10.33 6.06 -2.29
N GLY A 38 11.12 5.41 -1.44
CA GLY A 38 12.32 5.96 -0.80
C GLY A 38 13.57 5.17 -1.17
N GLY A 39 14.75 5.62 -0.73
CA GLY A 39 16.03 5.01 -1.16
C GLY A 39 16.18 5.06 -2.69
N GLU A 40 16.55 3.96 -3.33
CA GLU A 40 16.68 3.85 -4.80
C GLU A 40 15.71 2.85 -5.44
N GLY A 41 14.59 2.55 -4.76
CA GLY A 41 13.52 1.72 -5.31
C GLY A 41 12.75 2.39 -6.45
N HIS A 42 12.81 3.72 -6.54
CA HIS A 42 12.27 4.55 -7.63
C HIS A 42 10.87 4.13 -8.11
N THR A 43 9.98 3.73 -7.21
CA THR A 43 8.56 3.56 -7.53
C THR A 43 7.81 4.88 -7.27
N PHE A 44 6.59 4.97 -7.77
CA PHE A 44 5.71 6.12 -7.54
C PHE A 44 4.37 5.65 -6.95
N PRO A 45 3.75 6.42 -6.03
CA PRO A 45 2.54 5.99 -5.32
C PRO A 45 1.23 6.31 -6.08
N GLY A 46 1.33 6.98 -7.23
CA GLY A 46 0.21 7.45 -8.03
C GLY A 46 -0.67 6.35 -8.63
N ALA A 47 -1.88 6.77 -9.02
CA ALA A 47 -2.88 5.87 -9.59
C ALA A 47 -2.52 5.49 -11.04
N VAL A 48 -2.66 4.20 -11.33
CA VAL A 48 -2.44 3.63 -12.67
C VAL A 48 -3.37 2.42 -12.87
N ALA A 49 -3.99 2.33 -14.04
CA ALA A 49 -4.67 1.09 -14.44
C ALA A 49 -3.61 0.04 -14.85
N PRO A 50 -3.87 -1.27 -14.73
CA PRO A 50 -2.91 -2.28 -15.16
C PRO A 50 -2.44 -2.04 -16.61
N PHE A 51 -1.13 -1.81 -16.80
CA PHE A 51 -0.52 -1.47 -18.10
C PHE A 51 -1.07 -0.20 -18.75
N GLY A 52 -1.59 0.74 -17.95
CA GLY A 52 -2.16 1.99 -18.40
C GLY A 52 -1.12 2.97 -18.97
N MET A 53 -1.56 3.79 -19.92
CA MET A 53 -0.74 4.85 -20.51
C MET A 53 -0.46 5.99 -19.52
N VAL A 54 -1.44 6.29 -18.65
CA VAL A 54 -1.38 7.39 -17.70
C VAL A 54 -1.04 6.84 -16.31
N GLN A 55 -0.03 7.46 -15.71
CA GLN A 55 0.49 7.20 -14.38
C GLN A 55 0.37 8.52 -13.62
N LEU A 56 -0.80 8.82 -13.07
CA LEU A 56 -1.06 10.09 -12.40
C LEU A 56 -0.51 10.03 -10.97
N SER A 57 0.61 10.71 -10.72
CA SER A 57 1.34 10.65 -9.45
C SER A 57 1.84 12.03 -9.02
N PRO A 58 2.02 12.28 -7.71
CA PRO A 58 2.72 13.48 -7.23
C PRO A 58 4.20 13.47 -7.61
N ASP A 59 4.72 14.66 -7.89
CA ASP A 59 6.14 14.93 -8.03
C ASP A 59 6.64 15.72 -6.81
N THR A 60 7.72 15.28 -6.19
CA THR A 60 8.37 16.01 -5.08
C THR A 60 9.59 16.81 -5.54
N ASP A 61 10.15 16.44 -6.70
CA ASP A 61 11.08 17.28 -7.46
C ASP A 61 10.75 17.28 -8.96
N ALA A 62 10.01 18.31 -9.40
CA ALA A 62 9.70 18.56 -10.80
C ALA A 62 10.68 19.54 -11.48
N THR A 63 11.62 20.09 -10.71
CA THR A 63 12.61 21.08 -11.18
C THR A 63 13.94 20.45 -11.58
N CYS A 64 14.03 19.13 -11.46
CA CYS A 64 15.29 18.46 -11.49
C CYS A 64 16.00 18.55 -12.86
N GLU A 65 17.30 18.82 -12.84
CA GLU A 65 18.15 18.93 -14.03
C GLU A 65 18.60 17.56 -14.56
N ILE A 66 18.53 17.38 -15.89
CA ILE A 66 18.99 16.17 -16.59
C ILE A 66 20.40 15.78 -16.11
N ARG A 67 20.56 14.53 -15.65
CA ARG A 67 21.80 13.94 -15.06
C ARG A 67 22.08 14.27 -13.59
N ALA A 68 21.25 15.07 -12.94
CA ALA A 68 21.28 15.31 -11.49
C ALA A 68 20.11 14.63 -10.75
N CYS A 69 19.16 14.03 -11.46
CA CYS A 69 17.88 13.52 -10.91
C CYS A 69 17.86 12.07 -10.49
N TYR A 70 19.02 11.43 -10.29
CA TYR A 70 19.02 9.99 -10.05
C TYR A 70 18.13 9.61 -8.85
N GLY A 71 18.15 10.40 -7.76
CA GLY A 71 17.29 10.18 -6.61
C GLY A 71 15.79 10.36 -6.88
N HIS A 72 15.41 11.13 -7.90
CA HIS A 72 14.01 11.41 -8.24
C HIS A 72 13.64 10.83 -9.62
N ALA A 73 14.26 9.71 -10.02
CA ALA A 73 14.02 9.08 -11.32
C ALA A 73 12.52 8.72 -11.57
N ALA A 74 11.74 8.59 -10.50
CA ALA A 74 10.30 8.33 -10.53
C ALA A 74 9.43 9.57 -10.26
N GLY A 75 10.02 10.77 -10.13
CA GLY A 75 9.34 12.02 -9.78
C GLY A 75 9.04 12.20 -8.28
N TYR A 76 8.83 11.10 -7.54
CA TYR A 76 8.46 11.11 -6.13
C TYR A 76 9.55 10.53 -5.22
N ARG A 77 9.78 11.14 -4.04
CA ARG A 77 10.50 10.52 -2.92
C ARG A 77 9.72 10.65 -1.62
N TYR A 78 9.66 9.56 -0.86
CA TYR A 78 8.93 9.50 0.42
C TYR A 78 9.38 10.55 1.45
N ASP A 79 10.69 10.79 1.53
CA ASP A 79 11.29 11.65 2.55
C ASP A 79 11.16 13.15 2.23
N ASP A 80 10.70 13.49 1.01
CA ASP A 80 10.55 14.88 0.62
C ASP A 80 9.29 15.48 1.27
N PRO A 81 9.40 16.64 1.92
CA PRO A 81 8.30 17.22 2.67
C PRO A 81 7.28 17.96 1.79
N THR A 82 7.56 18.10 0.47
CA THR A 82 6.84 19.00 -0.41
C THR A 82 6.48 18.31 -1.71
N ILE A 83 5.20 18.39 -2.10
CA ILE A 83 4.72 18.04 -3.43
C ILE A 83 4.74 19.30 -4.29
N GLN A 84 5.39 19.24 -5.45
CA GLN A 84 5.49 20.35 -6.40
C GLN A 84 4.35 20.33 -7.44
N GLY A 85 3.80 19.15 -7.73
CA GLY A 85 2.71 19.01 -8.68
C GLY A 85 2.28 17.56 -8.88
N PHE A 86 1.44 17.36 -9.90
CA PHE A 86 1.01 16.03 -10.35
C PHE A 86 1.21 15.92 -11.85
N SER A 87 2.13 15.07 -12.28
CA SER A 87 2.33 14.76 -13.69
C SER A 87 1.64 13.44 -14.08
N HIS A 88 1.61 13.14 -15.38
CA HIS A 88 0.78 12.07 -15.95
C HIS A 88 1.58 10.86 -16.43
N THR A 89 2.92 10.91 -16.38
CA THR A 89 3.81 9.89 -16.93
C THR A 89 5.04 9.73 -16.05
N HIS A 90 5.31 8.50 -15.62
CA HIS A 90 6.43 8.16 -14.73
C HIS A 90 7.11 6.87 -15.20
N PHE A 91 8.30 6.59 -14.68
CA PHE A 91 8.95 5.28 -14.82
C PHE A 91 9.10 4.64 -13.44
N SER A 92 8.53 3.46 -13.24
CA SER A 92 8.67 2.70 -11.98
C SER A 92 9.93 1.83 -12.01
N GLY A 93 10.88 2.11 -11.13
CA GLY A 93 12.11 1.34 -10.92
C GLY A 93 13.24 1.65 -11.89
N ALA A 94 13.24 2.82 -12.54
CA ALA A 94 14.30 3.21 -13.47
C ALA A 94 15.63 3.52 -12.73
N GLY A 95 16.76 3.21 -13.36
CA GLY A 95 18.10 3.48 -12.83
C GLY A 95 18.81 4.66 -13.51
N HIS A 96 18.07 5.60 -14.08
CA HIS A 96 18.61 6.70 -14.89
C HIS A 96 17.77 7.97 -14.70
N SER A 97 18.46 9.11 -14.72
CA SER A 97 17.92 10.48 -14.73
C SER A 97 17.93 11.13 -16.11
#